data_AF-D0LGQ5-F1
#
_entry.id   AF-D0LGQ5-F1
#
_cell.length_a   1.000
_cell.length_b   1.000
_cell.length_c   1.000
_cell.angle_alpha   90.00
_cell.angle_beta   90.00
_cell.angle_gamma   90.00
#
_symmetry.space_group_name_H-M   'P 1'
#
loop_
_entity.id
_entity.type
_entity.pdbx_description
1 polymer ?
#
loop_
_entity_poly.entity_id
_entity_poly.type
_entity_poly.pdbx_seq_one_letter_code
_entity_poly.pdbx_strand_id
1 'polypeptide(L)'
;MSHSLRSTTKPSACLWAAAALSLGALGCGDNLEPPGAEPDAGTPEVDAMAPANSVCSAPIELLGVQAESGSATGDTASSTLSPVDLGDCVTAGDTAIAQQVVAYTVPGSGRTGVEFSLVNDGTPASFDTVVQVRSACEMTPEELATSCFDNASFAERRSRGTFFAEGGDTVYFVITGDPEPGDGRVSEGAWRLEVFSDAASTPSIDSARVTILQTFLDIAVSGGDSGADASGVRVLPYIDEDTIYDTNFDGMGDQRDRVIFPLPEVSGETSFSRGVRQEAFGNLYSGDVVAAEVSIVDRFGDESERIRVDVLEPDLRGPDASCDQDVDFCAVDLACEEQVCTVPTAVSDACDAATAIAIDTPAGDTVTTATQALSLPAGSGVFTATCTETGSAEVLFTVEVPAGGPFDLLATTALEATGEIDTVLYARTSCVDPTTEVTCNDDADRANDVYQSTIVIEEAAAGSYTLVVEDYAFAFDPLPADIELQVSLRPVLSSGASCDDAEVENRCADGACTDGTCPEPLSR
;
A
#
# COMPACT_ATOMS: atom_id res chain seq x y z
N MET A 1 -14.91 48.59 13.39
CA MET A 1 -14.71 48.61 11.92
C MET A 1 -13.25 48.98 11.63
N SER A 2 -12.40 47.97 11.45
CA SER A 2 -11.12 48.05 10.73
C SER A 2 -10.53 46.64 10.73
N HIS A 3 -10.72 45.90 9.65
CA HIS A 3 -10.06 44.61 9.42
C HIS A 3 -8.57 44.85 9.13
N SER A 4 -7.70 44.16 9.87
CA SER A 4 -6.27 44.10 9.61
C SER A 4 -5.95 42.75 8.98
N LEU A 5 -5.66 42.74 7.68
CA LEU A 5 -5.12 41.59 6.95
C LEU A 5 -3.68 41.35 7.43
N ARG A 6 -3.40 40.15 7.95
CA ARG A 6 -2.03 39.64 8.11
C ARG A 6 -1.74 38.68 6.97
N SER A 7 -0.83 39.12 6.11
CA SER A 7 -0.12 38.32 5.11
C SER A 7 1.06 37.64 5.82
N THR A 8 1.08 36.31 5.87
CA THR A 8 2.25 35.53 6.27
C THR A 8 2.94 35.01 5.02
N THR A 9 3.98 35.74 4.60
CA THR A 9 5.01 35.26 3.69
C THR A 9 5.90 34.26 4.43
N LYS A 10 5.95 33.00 3.99
CA LYS A 10 7.02 32.05 4.37
C LYS A 10 8.31 32.43 3.63
N PRO A 11 9.49 32.38 4.27
CA PRO A 11 10.75 32.70 3.61
C PRO A 11 11.27 31.51 2.81
N SER A 12 11.71 31.78 1.58
CA SER A 12 12.56 30.90 0.79
C SER A 12 14.03 31.09 1.17
N ALA A 13 14.77 29.96 1.23
CA ALA A 13 16.15 29.75 0.76
C ALA A 13 17.09 29.05 1.77
N CYS A 14 17.53 27.86 1.38
CA CYS A 14 18.92 27.36 1.47
C CYS A 14 19.04 26.24 0.42
N LEU A 15 19.46 26.53 -0.82
CA LEU A 15 20.84 26.39 -1.29
C LEU A 15 21.54 25.11 -0.77
N TRP A 16 21.47 24.03 -1.56
CA TRP A 16 22.51 23.01 -1.58
C TRP A 16 23.18 22.99 -2.94
N ALA A 17 24.50 23.04 -2.88
CA ALA A 17 25.41 23.17 -3.99
C ALA A 17 25.57 21.84 -4.74
N ALA A 18 25.57 21.94 -6.07
CA ALA A 18 26.03 20.88 -6.95
C ALA A 18 27.51 20.57 -6.70
N ALA A 19 27.80 19.36 -6.26
CA ALA A 19 29.13 18.76 -6.34
C ALA A 19 29.08 17.66 -7.40
N ALA A 20 29.40 18.04 -8.64
CA ALA A 20 29.77 17.09 -9.68
C ALA A 20 31.13 16.49 -9.34
N LEU A 21 31.20 15.16 -9.21
CA LEU A 21 32.44 14.41 -9.39
C LEU A 21 32.20 13.24 -10.34
N SER A 22 32.70 13.43 -11.56
CA SER A 22 32.84 12.43 -12.60
C SER A 22 34.16 11.65 -12.44
N LEU A 23 34.08 10.32 -12.46
CA LEU A 23 35.08 9.35 -12.91
C LEU A 23 34.29 8.06 -13.22
N GLY A 24 34.26 7.44 -14.39
CA GLY A 24 35.09 7.54 -15.58
C GLY A 24 35.78 6.19 -15.86
N ALA A 25 35.15 5.33 -16.67
CA ALA A 25 35.81 4.39 -17.60
C ALA A 25 34.71 3.74 -18.47
N LEU A 26 34.47 4.19 -19.71
CA LEU A 26 35.25 3.98 -20.94
C LEU A 26 34.87 2.68 -21.68
N GLY A 27 34.22 2.87 -22.82
CA GLY A 27 34.02 1.90 -23.89
C GLY A 27 33.58 2.61 -25.17
N CYS A 28 34.47 3.47 -25.70
CA CYS A 28 34.29 4.27 -26.90
C CYS A 28 34.12 3.44 -28.18
N GLY A 29 33.39 4.00 -29.16
CA GLY A 29 33.39 3.52 -30.54
C GLY A 29 32.63 4.40 -31.55
N ASP A 30 32.83 5.72 -31.55
CA ASP A 30 32.42 6.58 -32.68
C ASP A 30 33.38 6.44 -33.86
N ASN A 31 32.86 6.21 -35.07
CA ASN A 31 32.92 7.15 -36.20
C ASN A 31 32.94 6.49 -37.59
N LEU A 32 32.37 7.27 -38.53
CA LEU A 32 32.61 7.35 -39.99
C LEU A 32 31.67 6.57 -40.93
N GLU A 33 30.64 7.27 -41.40
CA GLU A 33 30.22 7.17 -42.81
C GLU A 33 31.35 7.71 -43.72
N PRO A 34 31.61 7.08 -44.87
CA PRO A 34 31.33 7.75 -46.15
C PRO A 34 30.86 6.79 -47.29
N PRO A 35 30.47 7.32 -48.47
CA PRO A 35 29.44 6.73 -49.33
C PRO A 35 30.00 5.80 -50.42
N GLY A 36 29.19 4.85 -50.86
CA GLY A 36 29.47 4.01 -52.03
C GLY A 36 28.25 3.21 -52.44
N ALA A 37 27.77 3.45 -53.65
CA ALA A 37 26.62 2.79 -54.26
C ALA A 37 26.95 1.39 -54.82
N GLU A 38 25.91 0.54 -54.80
CA GLU A 38 25.66 -0.71 -55.56
C GLU A 38 26.43 -2.00 -55.20
N PRO A 39 25.89 -3.22 -55.47
CA PRO A 39 24.53 -3.59 -55.85
C PRO A 39 23.84 -4.58 -54.88
N ASP A 40 22.52 -4.55 -54.95
CA ASP A 40 21.55 -5.59 -54.61
C ASP A 40 22.11 -7.03 -54.66
N ALA A 41 22.27 -7.62 -53.48
CA ALA A 41 22.35 -9.06 -53.28
C ALA A 41 21.15 -9.42 -52.41
N GLY A 42 20.04 -9.76 -53.07
CA GLY A 42 18.82 -10.19 -52.43
C GLY A 42 19.10 -11.13 -51.27
N THR A 43 18.67 -10.71 -50.07
CA THR A 43 18.39 -11.63 -48.98
C THR A 43 17.47 -12.70 -49.54
N PRO A 44 17.77 -14.00 -49.34
CA PRO A 44 16.81 -15.02 -49.69
C PRO A 44 15.50 -14.66 -48.98
N GLU A 45 14.42 -14.53 -49.76
CA GLU A 45 13.08 -14.61 -49.21
C GLU A 45 13.10 -15.85 -48.32
N VAL A 46 13.13 -15.64 -47.01
CA VAL A 46 12.75 -16.68 -46.06
C VAL A 46 11.31 -16.96 -46.43
N ASP A 47 11.15 -18.02 -47.23
CA ASP A 47 9.88 -18.61 -47.59
C ASP A 47 8.98 -18.52 -46.36
N ALA A 48 7.87 -17.78 -46.50
CA ALA A 48 6.86 -17.62 -45.47
C ALA A 48 6.68 -18.97 -44.77
N MET A 49 7.18 -19.07 -43.54
CA MET A 49 7.03 -20.27 -42.74
C MET A 49 5.55 -20.63 -42.81
N ALA A 50 5.25 -21.84 -43.28
CA ALA A 50 3.89 -22.34 -43.37
C ALA A 50 3.16 -21.98 -42.07
N PRO A 51 1.92 -21.46 -42.13
CA PRO A 51 1.23 -20.94 -40.95
C PRO A 51 1.35 -21.97 -39.84
N ALA A 52 2.07 -21.60 -38.79
CA ALA A 52 2.29 -22.45 -37.62
C ALA A 52 0.93 -22.99 -37.18
N ASN A 53 0.88 -24.27 -36.76
CA ASN A 53 -0.31 -24.89 -36.18
C ASN A 53 -1.03 -23.89 -35.27
N SER A 54 -2.09 -23.27 -35.78
CA SER A 54 -2.76 -22.25 -35.00
C SER A 54 -3.45 -22.94 -33.84
N VAL A 55 -3.20 -22.43 -32.63
CA VAL A 55 -3.81 -22.92 -31.38
C VAL A 55 -5.35 -22.86 -31.48
N CYS A 56 -5.85 -22.08 -32.44
CA CYS A 56 -7.25 -21.89 -32.82
C CYS A 56 -7.87 -22.97 -33.71
N SER A 57 -7.11 -23.98 -34.14
CA SER A 57 -7.62 -24.99 -35.09
C SER A 57 -8.67 -25.94 -34.49
N ALA A 58 -8.71 -26.08 -33.16
CA ALA A 58 -9.69 -26.91 -32.45
C ALA A 58 -9.90 -26.42 -30.99
N PRO A 59 -10.58 -25.28 -30.78
CA PRO A 59 -10.82 -24.77 -29.43
C PRO A 59 -11.77 -25.69 -28.65
N ILE A 60 -11.66 -25.64 -27.32
CA ILE A 60 -12.62 -26.27 -26.41
C ILE A 60 -13.87 -25.37 -26.37
N GLU A 61 -15.00 -25.90 -26.83
CA GLU A 61 -16.27 -25.16 -26.84
C GLU A 61 -16.88 -25.09 -25.43
N LEU A 62 -17.20 -23.88 -24.98
CA LEU A 62 -17.91 -23.61 -23.73
C LEU A 62 -19.12 -22.72 -24.01
N LEU A 63 -20.32 -23.22 -23.74
CA LEU A 63 -21.54 -22.43 -23.88
C LEU A 63 -21.87 -21.75 -22.56
N GLY A 64 -21.90 -20.42 -22.56
CA GLY A 64 -22.33 -19.64 -21.41
C GLY A 64 -23.83 -19.77 -21.16
N VAL A 65 -24.20 -19.68 -19.88
CA VAL A 65 -25.58 -19.58 -19.42
C VAL A 65 -25.64 -18.36 -18.51
N GLN A 66 -26.62 -17.48 -18.75
CA GLN A 66 -26.74 -16.23 -18.01
C GLN A 66 -26.97 -16.52 -16.52
N ALA A 67 -26.23 -15.82 -15.66
CA ALA A 67 -26.24 -15.96 -14.21
C ALA A 67 -25.90 -17.38 -13.69
N GLU A 68 -25.19 -18.19 -14.49
CA GLU A 68 -24.70 -19.51 -14.10
C GLU A 68 -23.21 -19.64 -14.44
N SER A 69 -22.47 -20.37 -13.61
CA SER A 69 -21.05 -20.67 -13.87
C SER A 69 -20.92 -21.84 -14.84
N GLY A 70 -20.19 -21.64 -15.93
CA GLY A 70 -19.68 -22.69 -16.80
C GLY A 70 -18.25 -23.09 -16.41
N SER A 71 -17.80 -24.28 -16.82
CA SER A 71 -16.39 -24.63 -16.68
C SER A 71 -15.85 -25.46 -17.82
N ALA A 72 -14.57 -25.27 -18.12
CA ALA A 72 -13.78 -26.08 -19.04
C ALA A 72 -12.51 -26.58 -18.33
N THR A 73 -11.96 -27.70 -18.77
CA THR A 73 -10.72 -28.26 -18.24
C THR A 73 -9.76 -28.59 -19.36
N GLY A 74 -8.48 -28.43 -19.12
CA GLY A 74 -7.43 -28.84 -20.04
C GLY A 74 -6.11 -29.10 -19.33
N ASP A 75 -5.04 -29.20 -20.12
CA ASP A 75 -3.68 -29.43 -19.65
C ASP A 75 -2.68 -28.88 -20.67
N THR A 76 -2.02 -27.78 -20.33
CA THR A 76 -1.03 -27.16 -21.22
C THR A 76 0.22 -28.04 -21.38
N ALA A 77 0.55 -28.92 -20.42
CA ALA A 77 1.68 -29.85 -20.58
C ALA A 77 1.45 -30.89 -21.69
N SER A 78 0.20 -31.03 -22.16
CA SER A 78 -0.17 -31.91 -23.27
C SER A 78 -0.21 -31.23 -24.64
N SER A 79 -0.04 -29.89 -24.70
CA SER A 79 -0.15 -29.16 -25.95
C SER A 79 1.19 -28.99 -26.68
N THR A 80 1.12 -28.63 -27.96
CA THR A 80 2.32 -28.47 -28.77
C THR A 80 2.93 -27.10 -28.50
N LEU A 81 4.22 -27.06 -28.17
CA LEU A 81 4.96 -25.81 -28.05
C LEU A 81 4.80 -25.00 -29.33
N SER A 82 4.29 -23.78 -29.17
CA SER A 82 4.14 -22.81 -30.24
C SER A 82 4.77 -21.50 -29.80
N PRO A 83 5.29 -20.66 -30.72
CA PRO A 83 5.68 -19.31 -30.37
C PRO A 83 4.57 -18.65 -29.56
N VAL A 84 4.94 -17.96 -28.48
CA VAL A 84 3.99 -17.24 -27.64
C VAL A 84 3.26 -16.23 -28.51
N ASP A 85 2.02 -16.53 -28.88
CA ASP A 85 1.18 -15.61 -29.65
C ASP A 85 0.46 -14.61 -28.73
N LEU A 86 0.97 -14.32 -27.54
CA LEU A 86 0.26 -13.46 -26.59
C LEU A 86 0.49 -11.96 -26.85
N GLY A 87 1.31 -11.59 -27.83
CA GLY A 87 1.75 -10.20 -27.99
C GLY A 87 2.50 -9.74 -26.74
N ASP A 88 2.21 -8.51 -26.29
CA ASP A 88 2.88 -7.89 -25.15
C ASP A 88 2.33 -8.34 -23.78
N CYS A 89 1.43 -9.33 -23.75
CA CYS A 89 0.89 -9.92 -22.52
C CYS A 89 1.95 -10.50 -21.58
N VAL A 90 3.03 -10.99 -22.16
CA VAL A 90 4.17 -11.56 -21.47
C VAL A 90 5.38 -11.01 -22.18
N THR A 91 6.38 -10.57 -21.42
CA THR A 91 7.72 -10.28 -21.93
C THR A 91 8.45 -11.58 -22.26
N ALA A 92 7.79 -12.47 -22.99
CA ALA A 92 8.43 -13.63 -23.54
C ALA A 92 9.34 -13.12 -24.65
N GLY A 93 10.64 -13.40 -24.58
CA GLY A 93 11.44 -13.50 -25.81
C GLY A 93 10.84 -14.54 -26.76
N ASP A 94 11.58 -14.98 -27.78
CA ASP A 94 11.16 -16.03 -28.73
C ASP A 94 10.87 -17.43 -28.11
N THR A 95 10.57 -17.50 -26.81
CA THR A 95 10.24 -18.71 -26.05
C THR A 95 8.91 -19.28 -26.55
N ALA A 96 8.94 -20.51 -27.04
CA ALA A 96 7.72 -21.26 -27.35
C ALA A 96 7.14 -21.82 -26.05
N ILE A 97 5.83 -21.62 -25.84
CA ILE A 97 5.12 -22.17 -24.69
C ILE A 97 3.91 -22.96 -25.16
N ALA A 98 3.45 -23.87 -24.31
CA ALA A 98 2.30 -24.70 -24.56
C ALA A 98 1.02 -23.88 -24.27
N GLN A 99 0.12 -23.79 -25.26
CA GLN A 99 -1.12 -23.01 -25.17
C GLN A 99 -2.34 -23.89 -25.42
N GLN A 100 -3.48 -23.51 -24.85
CA GLN A 100 -4.80 -24.09 -25.16
C GLN A 100 -5.85 -22.99 -25.28
N VAL A 101 -6.87 -23.22 -26.11
CA VAL A 101 -7.92 -22.22 -26.38
C VAL A 101 -9.28 -22.75 -25.96
N VAL A 102 -10.04 -21.92 -25.25
CA VAL A 102 -11.47 -22.12 -25.01
C VAL A 102 -12.27 -21.11 -25.84
N ALA A 103 -13.17 -21.59 -26.68
CA ALA A 103 -14.15 -20.76 -27.38
C ALA A 103 -15.42 -20.66 -26.52
N TYR A 104 -15.68 -19.48 -25.98
CA TYR A 104 -16.79 -19.22 -25.08
C TYR A 104 -17.89 -18.43 -25.78
N THR A 105 -19.08 -19.01 -25.90
CA THR A 105 -20.26 -18.30 -26.41
C THR A 105 -20.91 -17.52 -25.27
N VAL A 106 -20.88 -16.19 -25.37
CA VAL A 106 -21.43 -15.26 -24.37
C VAL A 106 -22.96 -15.34 -24.39
N PRO A 107 -23.64 -15.53 -23.25
CA PRO A 107 -25.09 -15.67 -23.23
C PRO A 107 -25.81 -14.32 -23.42
N GLY A 108 -27.09 -14.40 -23.77
CA GLY A 108 -27.98 -13.24 -23.83
C GLY A 108 -27.89 -12.43 -25.12
N SER A 109 -28.31 -11.16 -25.04
CA SER A 109 -28.22 -10.18 -26.11
C SER A 109 -27.94 -8.81 -25.49
N GLY A 110 -26.95 -8.08 -26.00
CA GLY A 110 -26.50 -6.81 -25.40
C GLY A 110 -25.26 -6.98 -24.54
N ARG A 111 -24.84 -5.91 -23.87
CA ARG A 111 -23.61 -5.90 -23.06
C ARG A 111 -23.71 -6.88 -21.88
N THR A 112 -22.81 -7.85 -21.86
CA THR A 112 -22.70 -8.90 -20.84
C THR A 112 -21.34 -8.76 -20.15
N GLY A 113 -21.36 -8.73 -18.82
CA GLY A 113 -20.14 -8.85 -18.02
C GLY A 113 -19.72 -10.31 -17.93
N VAL A 114 -18.43 -10.58 -18.10
CA VAL A 114 -17.85 -11.92 -18.01
C VAL A 114 -16.73 -11.89 -16.97
N GLU A 115 -16.84 -12.75 -15.97
CA GLU A 115 -15.80 -13.05 -14.98
C GLU A 115 -15.25 -14.44 -15.26
N PHE A 116 -13.93 -14.61 -15.17
CA PHE A 116 -13.31 -15.94 -15.24
C PHE A 116 -12.28 -16.13 -14.15
N SER A 117 -12.05 -17.38 -13.76
CA SER A 117 -11.10 -17.75 -12.72
C SER A 117 -10.45 -19.09 -13.02
N LEU A 118 -9.11 -19.14 -12.93
CA LEU A 118 -8.32 -20.35 -12.82
C LEU A 118 -7.99 -20.70 -11.37
N VAL A 119 -8.37 -19.85 -10.41
CA VAL A 119 -8.16 -20.02 -8.97
C VAL A 119 -9.18 -21.04 -8.41
N ASN A 120 -8.89 -22.33 -8.54
CA ASN A 120 -9.71 -23.43 -8.02
C ASN A 120 -8.90 -24.74 -7.92
N ASP A 121 -9.47 -25.79 -7.32
CA ASP A 121 -8.79 -27.08 -7.10
C ASP A 121 -8.40 -27.83 -8.39
N GLY A 122 -8.96 -27.45 -9.54
CA GLY A 122 -8.62 -28.03 -10.84
C GLY A 122 -7.38 -27.44 -11.49
N THR A 123 -6.82 -26.36 -10.93
CA THR A 123 -5.58 -25.73 -11.38
C THR A 123 -4.59 -25.73 -10.22
N PRO A 124 -3.45 -26.45 -10.30
CA PRO A 124 -2.45 -26.49 -9.24
C PRO A 124 -2.00 -25.08 -8.84
N ALA A 125 -1.91 -24.79 -7.54
CA ALA A 125 -1.43 -23.48 -7.08
C ALA A 125 0.03 -23.18 -7.52
N SER A 126 0.82 -24.21 -7.85
CA SER A 126 2.17 -24.05 -8.39
C SER A 126 2.19 -23.61 -9.86
N PHE A 127 1.05 -23.70 -10.57
CA PHE A 127 0.94 -23.28 -11.97
C PHE A 127 0.71 -21.77 -12.01
N ASP A 128 1.72 -21.05 -12.49
CA ASP A 128 1.66 -19.63 -12.77
C ASP A 128 1.02 -19.44 -14.13
N THR A 129 -0.25 -19.00 -14.17
CA THR A 129 -1.05 -19.03 -15.41
C THR A 129 -1.20 -17.63 -15.98
N VAL A 130 -1.22 -17.54 -17.31
CA VAL A 130 -1.55 -16.34 -18.06
C VAL A 130 -2.75 -16.62 -18.95
N VAL A 131 -3.72 -15.70 -18.98
CA VAL A 131 -4.90 -15.77 -19.84
C VAL A 131 -4.97 -14.53 -20.72
N GLN A 132 -5.04 -14.74 -22.04
CA GLN A 132 -5.40 -13.69 -22.99
C GLN A 132 -6.83 -13.90 -23.52
N VAL A 133 -7.65 -12.86 -23.44
CA VAL A 133 -9.02 -12.84 -23.98
C VAL A 133 -9.01 -12.18 -25.35
N ARG A 134 -9.59 -12.85 -26.35
CA ARG A 134 -9.68 -12.37 -27.74
C ARG A 134 -11.11 -12.35 -28.26
N SER A 135 -11.44 -11.36 -29.08
CA SER A 135 -12.70 -11.31 -29.83
C SER A 135 -12.68 -12.16 -31.11
N ALA A 136 -11.48 -12.47 -31.61
CA ALA A 136 -11.26 -13.48 -32.64
C ALA A 136 -10.00 -14.26 -32.31
N CYS A 137 -10.05 -15.58 -32.47
CA CYS A 137 -8.98 -16.43 -31.99
C CYS A 137 -7.60 -16.09 -32.58
N GLU A 138 -7.54 -15.81 -33.88
CA GLU A 138 -6.28 -15.53 -34.61
C GLU A 138 -5.82 -14.07 -34.49
N MET A 139 -6.53 -13.21 -33.75
CA MET A 139 -6.19 -11.79 -33.61
C MET A 139 -5.72 -11.49 -32.21
N THR A 140 -4.44 -11.19 -32.08
CA THR A 140 -3.85 -10.67 -30.84
C THR A 140 -4.35 -9.24 -30.61
N PRO A 141 -4.98 -8.95 -29.47
CA PRO A 141 -5.47 -7.61 -29.16
C PRO A 141 -4.33 -6.59 -29.06
N GLU A 142 -4.55 -5.38 -29.58
CA GLU A 142 -3.62 -4.26 -29.40
C GLU A 142 -3.75 -3.63 -28.01
N GLU A 143 -4.94 -3.71 -27.39
CA GLU A 143 -5.21 -3.19 -26.06
C GLU A 143 -5.06 -4.30 -25.00
N LEU A 144 -3.90 -4.30 -24.32
CA LEU A 144 -3.53 -5.34 -23.37
C LEU A 144 -4.26 -5.26 -22.03
N ALA A 145 -4.57 -4.03 -21.58
CA ALA A 145 -5.09 -3.79 -20.22
C ALA A 145 -6.42 -4.51 -19.94
N THR A 146 -7.21 -4.81 -20.98
CA THR A 146 -8.50 -5.50 -20.87
C THR A 146 -8.49 -6.90 -21.49
N SER A 147 -7.36 -7.32 -22.04
CA SER A 147 -7.24 -8.61 -22.74
C SER A 147 -6.21 -9.52 -22.11
N CYS A 148 -5.30 -9.00 -21.29
CA CYS A 148 -4.27 -9.76 -20.65
C CYS A 148 -4.45 -9.85 -19.14
N PHE A 149 -4.47 -11.08 -18.63
CA PHE A 149 -4.66 -11.34 -17.22
C PHE A 149 -3.59 -12.31 -16.75
N ASP A 150 -2.78 -11.82 -15.84
CA ASP A 150 -1.74 -12.56 -15.15
C ASP A 150 -1.94 -12.33 -13.65
N ASN A 151 -1.84 -13.40 -12.86
CA ASN A 151 -1.95 -13.39 -11.40
C ASN A 151 -3.23 -12.76 -10.81
N ALA A 152 -4.08 -13.53 -10.13
CA ALA A 152 -5.25 -12.97 -9.43
C ALA A 152 -4.86 -12.07 -8.25
N SER A 153 -3.67 -12.27 -7.67
CA SER A 153 -3.03 -11.36 -6.70
C SER A 153 -1.53 -11.62 -6.63
N PHE A 154 -0.79 -10.84 -5.85
CA PHE A 154 0.65 -11.08 -5.64
C PHE A 154 0.95 -12.48 -5.04
N ALA A 155 0.07 -12.99 -4.19
CA ALA A 155 0.18 -14.31 -3.56
C ALA A 155 -0.48 -15.43 -4.39
N GLU A 156 -1.46 -15.07 -5.23
CA GLU A 156 -2.23 -16.01 -6.06
C GLU A 156 -1.84 -15.87 -7.53
N ARG A 157 -1.00 -16.81 -7.99
CA ARG A 157 -0.40 -16.77 -9.33
C ARG A 157 -1.29 -17.33 -10.45
N ARG A 158 -2.47 -17.84 -10.11
CA ARG A 158 -3.44 -18.27 -11.12
C ARG A 158 -4.23 -17.05 -11.60
N SER A 159 -4.55 -16.98 -12.88
CA SER A 159 -5.22 -15.80 -13.46
C SER A 159 -6.67 -15.76 -13.03
N ARG A 160 -7.15 -14.54 -12.83
CA ARG A 160 -8.56 -14.17 -12.71
C ARG A 160 -8.73 -12.86 -13.44
N GLY A 161 -9.89 -12.65 -14.04
CA GLY A 161 -10.15 -11.41 -14.75
C GLY A 161 -11.63 -11.20 -15.02
N THR A 162 -11.95 -9.97 -15.42
CA THR A 162 -13.28 -9.57 -15.86
C THR A 162 -13.18 -8.75 -17.14
N PHE A 163 -14.19 -8.84 -17.99
CA PHE A 163 -14.30 -8.05 -19.21
C PHE A 163 -15.76 -7.96 -19.67
N PHE A 164 -16.02 -7.11 -20.67
CA PHE A 164 -17.33 -6.99 -21.31
C PHE A 164 -17.31 -7.57 -22.72
N ALA A 165 -18.41 -8.21 -23.10
CA ALA A 165 -18.66 -8.69 -24.46
C ALA A 165 -20.14 -8.54 -24.83
N GLU A 166 -20.48 -8.59 -26.11
CA GLU A 166 -21.88 -8.61 -26.54
C GLU A 166 -22.44 -10.04 -26.45
N GLY A 167 -23.64 -10.18 -25.87
CA GLY A 167 -24.35 -11.45 -25.81
C GLY A 167 -24.61 -12.02 -27.20
N GLY A 168 -24.26 -13.29 -27.38
CA GLY A 168 -24.27 -14.00 -28.65
C GLY A 168 -22.91 -14.06 -29.34
N ASP A 169 -21.94 -13.23 -28.96
CA ASP A 169 -20.58 -13.31 -29.49
C ASP A 169 -19.84 -14.54 -28.95
N THR A 170 -18.77 -14.93 -29.66
CA THR A 170 -17.80 -15.90 -29.18
C THR A 170 -16.51 -15.19 -28.85
N VAL A 171 -16.05 -15.33 -27.61
CA VAL A 171 -14.73 -14.87 -27.17
C VAL A 171 -13.82 -16.06 -26.93
N TYR A 172 -12.52 -15.84 -27.01
CA TYR A 172 -11.52 -16.89 -26.92
C TYR A 172 -10.60 -16.65 -25.73
N PHE A 173 -10.53 -17.61 -24.82
CA PHE A 173 -9.54 -17.63 -23.75
C PHE A 173 -8.32 -18.41 -24.22
N VAL A 174 -7.19 -17.75 -24.43
CA VAL A 174 -5.90 -18.37 -24.68
C VAL A 174 -5.21 -18.56 -23.32
N ILE A 175 -5.10 -19.80 -22.88
CA ILE A 175 -4.58 -20.19 -21.58
C ILE A 175 -3.18 -20.76 -21.74
N THR A 176 -2.24 -20.25 -20.97
CA THR A 176 -0.86 -20.74 -20.89
C THR A 176 -0.26 -20.47 -19.52
N GLY A 177 1.04 -20.69 -19.34
CA GLY A 177 1.77 -20.26 -18.15
C GLY A 177 2.66 -19.05 -18.36
N ASP A 178 3.15 -18.48 -17.27
CA ASP A 178 4.28 -17.55 -17.34
C ASP A 178 5.51 -18.29 -17.91
N PRO A 179 6.17 -17.80 -18.98
CA PRO A 179 7.40 -18.39 -19.50
C PRO A 179 8.58 -18.35 -18.52
N GLU A 180 8.57 -17.45 -17.53
CA GLU A 180 9.63 -17.27 -16.54
C GLU A 180 9.06 -17.40 -15.12
N PRO A 181 8.44 -18.55 -14.78
CA PRO A 181 7.74 -18.69 -13.52
C PRO A 181 8.74 -18.58 -12.36
N GLY A 182 8.41 -17.76 -11.36
CA GLY A 182 9.25 -17.54 -10.18
C GLY A 182 9.50 -18.81 -9.33
N ASP A 183 10.24 -18.66 -8.23
CA ASP A 183 10.76 -19.76 -7.40
C ASP A 183 9.78 -20.92 -7.14
N GLY A 184 10.06 -22.07 -7.77
CA GLY A 184 9.34 -23.34 -7.57
C GLY A 184 8.00 -23.46 -8.29
N ARG A 185 7.65 -22.50 -9.16
CA ARG A 185 6.44 -22.53 -9.98
C ARG A 185 6.68 -23.22 -11.31
N VAL A 186 5.60 -23.58 -12.00
CA VAL A 186 5.62 -24.24 -13.30
C VAL A 186 4.86 -23.41 -14.32
N SER A 187 5.35 -23.41 -15.57
CA SER A 187 4.75 -22.72 -16.73
C SER A 187 3.74 -23.57 -17.49
N GLU A 188 3.52 -24.81 -17.05
CA GLU A 188 2.61 -25.76 -17.69
C GLU A 188 1.94 -26.68 -16.66
N GLY A 189 0.73 -27.12 -16.97
CA GLY A 189 0.01 -28.08 -16.14
C GLY A 189 -1.49 -28.17 -16.47
N ALA A 190 -2.15 -29.04 -15.71
CA ALA A 190 -3.59 -29.15 -15.72
C ALA A 190 -4.25 -27.84 -15.27
N TRP A 191 -5.36 -27.48 -15.87
CA TRP A 191 -6.12 -26.28 -15.52
C TRP A 191 -7.62 -26.54 -15.58
N ARG A 192 -8.36 -25.77 -14.79
CA ARG A 192 -9.82 -25.67 -14.87
C ARG A 192 -10.22 -24.20 -14.90
N LEU A 193 -10.82 -23.80 -16.01
CA LEU A 193 -11.40 -22.47 -16.19
C LEU A 193 -12.84 -22.50 -15.69
N GLU A 194 -13.17 -21.61 -14.77
CA GLU A 194 -14.55 -21.30 -14.40
C GLU A 194 -14.92 -19.94 -15.00
N VAL A 195 -16.08 -19.85 -15.64
CA VAL A 195 -16.57 -18.63 -16.30
C VAL A 195 -17.97 -18.34 -15.78
N PHE A 196 -18.19 -17.15 -15.27
CA PHE A 196 -19.50 -16.62 -14.89
C PHE A 196 -19.83 -15.42 -15.78
N SER A 197 -21.09 -15.28 -16.15
CA SER A 197 -21.52 -14.16 -17.00
C SER A 197 -22.93 -13.74 -16.65
N ASP A 198 -23.17 -12.43 -16.63
CA ASP A 198 -24.51 -11.88 -16.48
C ASP A 198 -24.67 -10.57 -17.29
N ALA A 199 -25.91 -10.12 -17.46
CA ALA A 199 -26.19 -8.84 -18.07
C ALA A 199 -25.49 -7.74 -17.29
N ALA A 200 -24.71 -6.91 -17.98
CA ALA A 200 -24.00 -5.80 -17.35
C ALA A 200 -25.00 -4.71 -16.93
N SER A 201 -24.86 -4.21 -15.71
CA SER A 201 -25.56 -3.02 -15.25
C SER A 201 -24.57 -2.02 -14.70
N THR A 202 -24.48 -0.87 -15.37
CA THR A 202 -23.61 0.20 -14.91
C THR A 202 -24.10 0.74 -13.57
N PRO A 203 -23.25 0.75 -12.53
CA PRO A 203 -23.63 1.31 -11.24
C PRO A 203 -23.83 2.84 -11.36
N SER A 204 -24.56 3.42 -10.42
CA SER A 204 -24.73 4.86 -10.27
C SER A 204 -24.17 5.33 -8.94
N ILE A 205 -23.51 6.48 -8.93
CA ILE A 205 -23.05 7.15 -7.71
C ILE A 205 -23.88 8.42 -7.48
N ASP A 206 -24.46 8.54 -6.29
CA ASP A 206 -25.26 9.71 -5.89
C ASP A 206 -24.42 10.69 -5.07
N SER A 207 -23.54 10.18 -4.20
CA SER A 207 -22.65 10.99 -3.37
C SER A 207 -21.37 10.24 -3.01
N ALA A 208 -20.29 10.98 -2.77
CA ALA A 208 -19.06 10.48 -2.16
C ALA A 208 -18.51 11.49 -1.16
N ARG A 209 -17.75 10.99 -0.20
CA ARG A 209 -16.87 11.75 0.69
C ARG A 209 -15.59 10.94 0.86
N VAL A 210 -14.46 11.63 0.80
CA VAL A 210 -13.15 11.05 1.04
C VAL A 210 -12.49 11.84 2.15
N THR A 211 -12.10 11.15 3.21
CA THR A 211 -11.51 11.73 4.41
C THR A 211 -10.21 11.00 4.74
N ILE A 212 -9.12 11.72 4.98
CA ILE A 212 -7.87 11.16 5.48
C ILE A 212 -7.85 11.35 7.01
N LEU A 213 -7.89 10.24 7.74
CA LEU A 213 -7.88 10.16 9.20
C LEU A 213 -6.53 9.60 9.65
N GLN A 214 -5.53 10.47 9.85
CA GLN A 214 -4.14 10.02 10.05
C GLN A 214 -3.73 9.04 8.93
N THR A 215 -3.45 7.78 9.28
CA THR A 215 -3.01 6.71 8.39
C THR A 215 -4.18 5.98 7.71
N PHE A 216 -5.43 6.42 7.86
CA PHE A 216 -6.60 5.79 7.23
C PHE A 216 -7.25 6.69 6.18
N LEU A 217 -7.74 6.06 5.13
CA LEU A 217 -8.66 6.62 4.16
C LEU A 217 -10.08 6.14 4.47
N ASP A 218 -10.96 7.06 4.84
CA ASP A 218 -12.38 6.82 5.05
C ASP A 218 -13.16 7.32 3.83
N ILE A 219 -13.75 6.38 3.09
CA ILE A 219 -14.50 6.64 1.86
C ILE A 219 -15.97 6.31 2.12
N ALA A 220 -16.84 7.33 2.17
CA ALA A 220 -18.28 7.12 2.24
C ALA A 220 -18.91 7.36 0.88
N VAL A 221 -19.67 6.37 0.36
CA VAL A 221 -20.40 6.46 -0.91
C VAL A 221 -21.86 6.11 -0.74
N SER A 222 -22.72 6.71 -1.57
CA SER A 222 -24.09 6.24 -1.78
C SER A 222 -24.40 6.16 -3.28
N GLY A 223 -25.30 5.25 -3.63
CA GLY A 223 -25.63 4.98 -5.02
C GLY A 223 -26.51 3.75 -5.19
N GLY A 224 -26.43 3.14 -6.36
CA GLY A 224 -27.20 1.96 -6.68
C GLY A 224 -26.65 1.20 -7.87
N ASP A 225 -27.13 -0.01 -8.04
CA ASP A 225 -26.75 -0.90 -9.12
C ASP A 225 -27.90 -1.89 -9.36
N SER A 226 -28.50 -1.86 -10.55
CA SER A 226 -29.66 -2.70 -10.83
C SER A 226 -29.33 -4.20 -10.88
N GLY A 227 -28.06 -4.57 -11.10
CA GLY A 227 -27.56 -5.95 -11.07
C GLY A 227 -27.31 -6.46 -9.65
N ALA A 228 -27.27 -5.53 -8.69
CA ALA A 228 -26.99 -5.80 -7.29
C ALA A 228 -25.63 -6.49 -7.06
N ASP A 229 -24.63 -6.08 -7.85
CA ASP A 229 -23.30 -6.67 -7.90
C ASP A 229 -22.17 -5.63 -7.82
N ALA A 230 -22.48 -4.40 -7.37
CA ALA A 230 -21.52 -3.44 -6.84
C ALA A 230 -20.47 -4.16 -5.97
N SER A 231 -19.18 -3.92 -6.25
CA SER A 231 -18.09 -4.68 -5.65
C SER A 231 -17.05 -3.79 -4.96
N GLY A 232 -16.90 -2.53 -5.41
CA GLY A 232 -15.88 -1.64 -4.89
C GLY A 232 -16.11 -0.17 -5.19
N VAL A 233 -15.24 0.66 -4.63
CA VAL A 233 -15.10 2.07 -4.91
C VAL A 233 -13.73 2.30 -5.53
N ARG A 234 -13.69 2.97 -6.69
CA ARG A 234 -12.46 3.38 -7.34
C ARG A 234 -12.20 4.84 -7.04
N VAL A 235 -10.97 5.13 -6.61
CA VAL A 235 -10.51 6.47 -6.24
C VAL A 235 -9.31 6.86 -7.11
N LEU A 236 -9.36 8.05 -7.70
CA LEU A 236 -8.24 8.69 -8.36
C LEU A 236 -7.85 9.95 -7.57
N PRO A 237 -6.75 9.91 -6.79
CA PRO A 237 -6.30 11.03 -5.97
C PRO A 237 -5.64 12.15 -6.80
N TYR A 238 -5.73 13.39 -6.32
CA TYR A 238 -5.13 14.58 -6.92
C TYR A 238 -4.42 15.43 -5.88
N ILE A 239 -3.23 15.94 -6.21
CA ILE A 239 -2.47 16.84 -5.33
C ILE A 239 -2.79 18.33 -5.52
N ASP A 240 -3.45 18.65 -6.64
CA ASP A 240 -4.01 19.97 -6.92
C ASP A 240 -5.26 19.84 -7.81
N GLU A 241 -5.67 20.91 -8.50
CA GLU A 241 -6.85 20.90 -9.36
C GLU A 241 -6.73 19.90 -10.54
N ASP A 242 -5.52 19.68 -11.07
CA ASP A 242 -5.33 18.97 -12.35
C ASP A 242 -4.23 17.88 -12.29
N THR A 243 -3.44 17.82 -11.22
CA THR A 243 -2.34 16.87 -11.09
C THR A 243 -2.78 15.61 -10.36
N ILE A 244 -2.84 14.50 -11.08
CA ILE A 244 -3.08 13.16 -10.51
C ILE A 244 -1.89 12.79 -9.62
N TYR A 245 -2.19 12.21 -8.46
CA TYR A 245 -1.18 11.65 -7.58
C TYR A 245 -0.72 10.29 -8.11
N ASP A 246 0.60 10.12 -8.26
CA ASP A 246 1.22 8.86 -8.71
C ASP A 246 1.20 7.85 -7.57
N THR A 247 0.20 6.96 -7.58
CA THR A 247 0.00 5.91 -6.58
C THR A 247 0.76 4.63 -6.91
N ASN A 248 1.19 4.44 -8.16
CA ASN A 248 1.91 3.24 -8.60
C ASN A 248 3.44 3.44 -8.72
N PHE A 249 3.92 4.67 -8.51
CA PHE A 249 5.32 5.09 -8.49
C PHE A 249 6.06 4.89 -9.81
N ASP A 250 5.35 4.93 -10.93
CA ASP A 250 5.98 4.88 -12.25
C ASP A 250 6.55 6.24 -12.70
N GLY A 251 6.37 7.27 -11.87
CA GLY A 251 6.83 8.64 -12.09
C GLY A 251 5.81 9.52 -12.83
N MET A 252 4.60 9.02 -13.11
CA MET A 252 3.58 9.72 -13.89
C MET A 252 2.19 9.55 -13.29
N GLY A 253 1.59 10.65 -12.81
CA GLY A 253 0.18 10.67 -12.43
C GLY A 253 -0.73 10.52 -13.65
N ASP A 254 -1.39 9.37 -13.79
CA ASP A 254 -2.34 9.07 -14.86
C ASP A 254 -3.51 8.15 -14.42
N GLN A 255 -4.29 7.65 -15.38
CA GLN A 255 -5.47 6.82 -15.08
C GLN A 255 -5.12 5.43 -14.52
N ARG A 256 -3.85 5.03 -14.51
CA ARG A 256 -3.36 3.81 -13.85
C ARG A 256 -3.19 4.02 -12.36
N ASP A 257 -3.26 5.25 -11.87
CA ASP A 257 -3.23 5.60 -10.44
C ASP A 257 -4.58 5.47 -9.72
N ARG A 258 -5.48 4.69 -10.31
CA ARG A 258 -6.79 4.43 -9.73
C ARG A 258 -6.67 3.26 -8.76
N VAL A 259 -6.94 3.52 -7.49
CA VAL A 259 -6.98 2.48 -6.45
C VAL A 259 -8.42 2.00 -6.28
N ILE A 260 -8.62 0.68 -6.16
CA ILE A 260 -9.94 0.08 -5.94
C ILE A 260 -10.00 -0.42 -4.50
N PHE A 261 -11.02 0.02 -3.77
CA PHE A 261 -11.31 -0.39 -2.41
C PHE A 261 -12.57 -1.27 -2.41
N PRO A 262 -12.54 -2.48 -1.84
CA PRO A 262 -13.70 -3.36 -1.83
C PRO A 262 -14.83 -2.76 -0.97
N LEU A 263 -16.07 -2.85 -1.46
CA LEU A 263 -17.25 -2.47 -0.69
C LEU A 263 -17.73 -3.69 0.12
N PRO A 264 -17.69 -3.63 1.47
CA PRO A 264 -18.20 -4.72 2.28
C PRO A 264 -19.73 -4.81 2.17
N GLU A 265 -20.25 -6.03 2.01
CA GLU A 265 -21.67 -6.36 2.22
C GLU A 265 -22.68 -5.58 1.34
N VAL A 266 -22.35 -5.33 0.07
CA VAL A 266 -23.28 -4.70 -0.90
C VAL A 266 -23.86 -5.67 -1.93
N SER A 267 -23.31 -6.88 -2.04
CA SER A 267 -23.83 -7.89 -2.97
C SER A 267 -25.27 -8.27 -2.64
N GLY A 268 -26.16 -8.19 -3.63
CA GLY A 268 -27.60 -8.37 -3.48
C GLY A 268 -28.38 -7.08 -3.16
N GLU A 269 -27.73 -5.94 -3.00
CA GLU A 269 -28.38 -4.63 -2.82
C GLU A 269 -28.44 -3.84 -4.12
N THR A 270 -29.63 -3.32 -4.46
CA THR A 270 -29.80 -2.45 -5.64
C THR A 270 -29.61 -0.96 -5.36
N SER A 271 -29.50 -0.60 -4.08
CA SER A 271 -29.25 0.75 -3.60
C SER A 271 -28.49 0.64 -2.28
N PHE A 272 -27.46 1.45 -2.09
CA PHE A 272 -26.60 1.36 -0.91
C PHE A 272 -26.10 2.73 -0.44
N SER A 273 -25.72 2.76 0.82
CA SER A 273 -24.94 3.83 1.46
C SER A 273 -23.95 3.13 2.38
N ARG A 274 -22.66 3.28 2.11
CA ARG A 274 -21.59 2.52 2.79
C ARG A 274 -20.35 3.39 2.99
N GLY A 275 -19.65 3.11 4.09
CA GLY A 275 -18.28 3.55 4.31
C GLY A 275 -17.32 2.40 4.06
N VAL A 276 -16.19 2.69 3.43
CA VAL A 276 -15.00 1.84 3.44
C VAL A 276 -13.96 2.60 4.21
N ARG A 277 -13.52 2.04 5.32
CA ARG A 277 -12.30 2.47 5.97
C ARG A 277 -11.21 1.53 5.51
N GLN A 278 -10.20 2.08 4.87
CA GLN A 278 -9.00 1.36 4.52
C GLN A 278 -7.80 2.11 5.03
N GLU A 279 -6.72 1.41 5.31
CA GLU A 279 -5.46 2.07 5.58
C GLU A 279 -5.06 2.86 4.33
N ALA A 280 -4.70 4.13 4.54
CA ALA A 280 -4.19 4.97 3.50
C ALA A 280 -2.83 4.39 3.11
N PHE A 281 -2.80 3.61 2.02
CA PHE A 281 -1.56 3.14 1.39
C PHE A 281 -0.54 4.28 1.46
N GLY A 282 0.63 4.00 2.06
CA GLY A 282 1.57 4.92 2.73
C GLY A 282 2.03 6.19 2.01
N ASN A 283 1.42 6.53 0.89
CA ASN A 283 1.69 7.66 0.02
C ASN A 283 0.48 8.60 -0.14
N LEU A 284 -0.77 8.14 0.07
CA LEU A 284 -1.91 9.09 0.17
C LEU A 284 -1.78 10.03 1.38
N TYR A 285 -0.95 9.65 2.35
CA TYR A 285 -0.68 10.38 3.59
C TYR A 285 0.26 11.59 3.45
N SER A 286 0.82 11.86 2.27
CA SER A 286 1.82 12.93 2.09
C SER A 286 1.31 14.36 2.41
N GLY A 287 0.04 14.53 2.80
CA GLY A 287 -0.60 15.82 3.06
C GLY A 287 -0.81 16.65 1.80
N ASP A 288 -0.47 16.08 0.64
CA ASP A 288 -0.53 16.74 -0.65
C ASP A 288 -1.86 16.45 -1.37
N VAL A 289 -2.59 15.40 -1.01
CA VAL A 289 -3.85 15.04 -1.70
C VAL A 289 -4.99 15.95 -1.25
N VAL A 290 -5.46 16.80 -2.17
CA VAL A 290 -6.52 17.80 -1.89
C VAL A 290 -7.88 17.43 -2.49
N ALA A 291 -7.91 16.54 -3.48
CA ALA A 291 -9.14 16.13 -4.15
C ALA A 291 -9.07 14.66 -4.63
N ALA A 292 -10.22 14.08 -4.91
CA ALA A 292 -10.34 12.75 -5.47
C ALA A 292 -11.49 12.65 -6.47
N GLU A 293 -11.31 11.90 -7.56
CA GLU A 293 -12.44 11.38 -8.34
C GLU A 293 -12.85 10.02 -7.80
N VAL A 294 -14.15 9.87 -7.54
CA VAL A 294 -14.73 8.66 -6.96
C VAL A 294 -15.77 8.08 -7.92
N SER A 295 -15.73 6.77 -8.09
CA SER A 295 -16.73 5.99 -8.84
C SER A 295 -16.99 4.65 -8.15
N ILE A 296 -18.17 4.08 -8.38
CA ILE A 296 -18.50 2.71 -7.96
C ILE A 296 -18.08 1.77 -9.08
N VAL A 297 -17.53 0.61 -8.71
CA VAL A 297 -17.21 -0.49 -9.61
C VAL A 297 -18.12 -1.68 -9.31
N ASP A 298 -18.71 -2.30 -10.32
CA ASP A 298 -19.46 -3.56 -10.19
C ASP A 298 -18.53 -4.79 -10.16
N ARG A 299 -19.11 -6.00 -10.11
CA ARG A 299 -18.33 -7.25 -10.13
C ARG A 299 -17.53 -7.43 -11.42
N PHE A 300 -17.99 -6.89 -12.54
CA PHE A 300 -17.39 -7.06 -13.86
C PHE A 300 -16.40 -5.95 -14.21
N GLY A 301 -16.27 -4.93 -13.36
CA GLY A 301 -15.40 -3.79 -13.58
C GLY A 301 -16.09 -2.60 -14.27
N ASP A 302 -17.42 -2.59 -14.40
CA ASP A 302 -18.15 -1.44 -14.94
C ASP A 302 -18.09 -0.31 -13.92
N GLU A 303 -17.83 0.91 -14.40
CA GLU A 303 -17.67 2.09 -13.56
C GLU A 303 -18.90 2.99 -13.67
N SER A 304 -19.35 3.55 -12.54
CA SER A 304 -20.32 4.62 -12.55
C SER A 304 -19.76 5.90 -13.19
N GLU A 305 -20.61 6.91 -13.40
CA GLU A 305 -20.10 8.28 -13.56
C GLU A 305 -19.17 8.63 -12.39
N ARG A 306 -18.19 9.50 -12.65
CA ARG A 306 -17.23 9.96 -11.64
C ARG A 306 -17.73 11.24 -11.01
N ILE A 307 -17.60 11.33 -9.70
CA ILE A 307 -17.79 12.58 -8.97
C ILE A 307 -16.47 13.01 -8.36
N ARG A 308 -16.14 14.28 -8.55
CA ARG A 308 -14.97 14.90 -7.92
C ARG A 308 -15.38 15.45 -6.56
N VAL A 309 -14.60 15.13 -5.54
CA VAL A 309 -14.82 15.57 -4.16
C VAL A 309 -13.53 16.14 -3.60
N ASP A 310 -13.65 17.11 -2.71
CA ASP A 310 -12.52 17.57 -1.89
C ASP A 310 -12.16 16.45 -0.91
N VAL A 311 -10.85 16.24 -0.70
CA VAL A 311 -10.35 15.34 0.34
C VAL A 311 -10.27 16.12 1.64
N LEU A 312 -10.90 15.59 2.68
CA LEU A 312 -10.98 16.24 3.99
C LEU A 312 -9.93 15.67 4.93
N GLU A 313 -9.22 16.55 5.63
CA GLU A 313 -8.36 16.23 6.76
C GLU A 313 -8.99 16.82 8.03
N PRO A 314 -9.86 16.07 8.74
CA PRO A 314 -10.59 16.59 9.88
C PRO A 314 -9.68 16.67 11.10
N ASP A 315 -10.04 17.58 12.01
CA ASP A 315 -9.44 17.58 13.35
C ASP A 315 -9.87 16.31 14.10
N LEU A 316 -8.91 15.45 14.44
CA LEU A 316 -9.19 14.30 15.28
C LEU A 316 -9.43 14.73 16.73
N ARG A 317 -10.41 14.08 17.35
CA ARG A 317 -10.88 14.37 18.69
C ARG A 317 -10.48 13.25 19.64
N GLY A 318 -9.96 13.64 20.80
CA GLY A 318 -9.65 12.73 21.90
C GLY A 318 -10.91 12.25 22.64
N PRO A 319 -10.75 11.48 23.73
CA PRO A 319 -11.85 10.97 24.53
C PRO A 319 -12.79 12.08 25.05
N ASP A 320 -14.07 11.74 25.22
CA ASP A 320 -15.16 12.59 25.72
C ASP A 320 -15.51 13.82 24.85
N ALA A 321 -14.78 14.07 23.77
CA ALA A 321 -15.11 15.10 22.81
C ALA A 321 -16.33 14.71 21.96
N SER A 322 -17.05 15.70 21.44
CA SER A 322 -18.15 15.45 20.51
C SER A 322 -17.65 14.96 19.17
N CYS A 323 -18.39 14.04 18.56
CA CYS A 323 -18.17 13.55 17.21
C CYS A 323 -19.48 13.53 16.42
N ASP A 324 -19.41 13.87 15.14
CA ASP A 324 -20.55 13.80 14.22
C ASP A 324 -20.27 12.97 12.98
N GLN A 325 -19.03 12.49 12.82
CA GLN A 325 -18.56 11.73 11.66
C GLN A 325 -18.66 12.49 10.33
N ASP A 326 -18.87 13.80 10.38
CA ASP A 326 -18.95 14.69 9.22
C ASP A 326 -17.79 15.68 9.21
N VAL A 327 -17.56 16.36 10.33
CA VAL A 327 -16.46 17.31 10.53
C VAL A 327 -15.62 16.97 11.76
N ASP A 328 -16.24 16.36 12.76
CA ASP A 328 -15.59 15.94 14.00
C ASP A 328 -15.49 14.42 14.05
N PHE A 329 -14.27 13.93 13.94
CA PHE A 329 -13.94 12.51 13.95
C PHE A 329 -13.21 12.17 15.24
N CYS A 330 -13.55 11.02 15.83
CA CYS A 330 -12.73 10.48 16.90
C CYS A 330 -11.39 10.02 16.32
N ALA A 331 -10.33 10.17 17.11
CA ALA A 331 -9.03 9.59 16.77
C ALA A 331 -9.15 8.07 16.57
N VAL A 332 -8.24 7.47 15.79
CA VAL A 332 -8.42 6.13 15.21
C VAL A 332 -8.75 5.03 16.23
N ASP A 333 -8.16 5.09 17.43
CA ASP A 333 -8.37 4.09 18.48
C ASP A 333 -9.66 4.32 19.31
N LEU A 334 -10.49 5.29 18.92
CA LEU A 334 -11.70 5.69 19.63
C LEU A 334 -12.95 5.41 18.80
N ALA A 335 -14.05 5.09 19.48
CA ALA A 335 -15.36 4.90 18.86
C ALA A 335 -16.22 6.15 19.00
N CYS A 336 -16.97 6.51 17.95
CA CYS A 336 -17.97 7.58 18.06
C CYS A 336 -19.32 6.97 18.51
N GLU A 337 -19.57 6.95 19.81
CA GLU A 337 -20.78 6.41 20.42
C GLU A 337 -21.65 7.53 20.99
N GLU A 338 -22.94 7.56 20.63
CA GLU A 338 -23.87 8.62 21.07
C GLU A 338 -23.34 10.05 20.81
N GLN A 339 -22.61 10.25 19.70
CA GLN A 339 -21.96 11.52 19.33
C GLN A 339 -20.85 11.98 20.28
N VAL A 340 -20.22 11.04 21.00
CA VAL A 340 -19.08 11.28 21.87
C VAL A 340 -17.98 10.25 21.55
N CYS A 341 -16.73 10.70 21.56
CA CYS A 341 -15.58 9.80 21.43
C CYS A 341 -15.38 9.00 22.71
N THR A 342 -15.68 7.70 22.64
CA THR A 342 -15.53 6.77 23.76
C THR A 342 -14.29 5.91 23.58
N VAL A 343 -13.65 5.57 24.70
CA VAL A 343 -12.50 4.66 24.73
C VAL A 343 -13.04 3.22 24.69
N PRO A 344 -12.70 2.42 23.66
CA PRO A 344 -13.09 1.02 23.61
C PRO A 344 -12.53 0.25 24.81
N THR A 345 -13.27 -0.74 25.33
CA THR A 345 -12.83 -1.55 26.48
C THR A 345 -11.46 -2.19 26.24
N ALA A 346 -11.18 -2.67 25.02
CA ALA A 346 -9.91 -3.31 24.70
C ALA A 346 -8.72 -2.34 24.83
N VAL A 347 -8.89 -1.08 24.41
CA VAL A 347 -7.87 -0.02 24.58
C VAL A 347 -7.64 0.26 26.06
N SER A 348 -8.72 0.40 26.84
CA SER A 348 -8.61 0.63 28.29
C SER A 348 -7.92 -0.55 29.01
N ASP A 349 -8.28 -1.79 28.67
CA ASP A 349 -7.71 -2.99 29.26
C ASP A 349 -6.21 -3.12 28.93
N ALA A 350 -5.80 -2.80 27.70
CA ALA A 350 -4.40 -2.78 27.29
C ALA A 350 -3.59 -1.70 28.03
N CYS A 351 -4.17 -0.50 28.20
CA CYS A 351 -3.57 0.57 29.00
C CYS A 351 -3.41 0.18 30.47
N ASP A 352 -4.41 -0.45 31.08
CA ASP A 352 -4.35 -0.93 32.47
C ASP A 352 -3.34 -2.07 32.65
N ALA A 353 -3.05 -2.82 31.57
CA ALA A 353 -2.06 -3.89 31.54
C ALA A 353 -0.63 -3.41 31.24
N ALA A 354 -0.42 -2.12 30.97
CA ALA A 354 0.89 -1.57 30.61
C ALA A 354 1.94 -1.81 31.70
N THR A 355 3.15 -2.21 31.28
CA THR A 355 4.23 -2.55 32.20
C THR A 355 5.05 -1.31 32.56
N ALA A 356 5.17 -0.99 33.85
CA ALA A 356 5.99 0.14 34.29
C ALA A 356 7.49 -0.16 34.14
N ILE A 357 8.22 0.69 33.41
CA ILE A 357 9.68 0.68 33.33
C ILE A 357 10.22 1.60 34.43
N ALA A 358 10.88 1.01 35.42
CA ALA A 358 11.55 1.77 36.46
C ALA A 358 12.90 2.26 35.96
N ILE A 359 13.01 3.57 35.71
CA ILE A 359 14.27 4.23 35.39
C ILE A 359 14.67 5.17 36.51
N ASP A 360 15.94 5.07 36.94
CA ASP A 360 16.46 5.97 37.97
C ASP A 360 16.53 7.40 37.43
N THR A 361 16.25 8.40 38.27
CA THR A 361 16.48 9.79 37.89
C THR A 361 17.99 10.03 37.72
N PRO A 362 18.44 10.61 36.59
CA PRO A 362 19.84 10.97 36.41
C PRO A 362 20.40 11.80 37.57
N ALA A 363 21.51 11.33 38.15
CA ALA A 363 22.20 12.02 39.23
C ALA A 363 23.32 12.90 38.65
N GLY A 364 22.95 14.02 38.00
CA GLY A 364 23.89 14.95 37.39
C GLY A 364 23.84 14.91 35.87
N ASP A 365 24.98 14.65 35.23
CA ASP A 365 25.23 14.73 33.80
C ASP A 365 25.38 13.35 33.13
N THR A 366 25.01 12.27 33.82
CA THR A 366 25.12 10.89 33.31
C THR A 366 23.74 10.39 32.90
N VAL A 367 23.63 9.72 31.76
CA VAL A 367 22.37 9.11 31.32
C VAL A 367 22.01 7.96 32.27
N THR A 368 20.72 7.78 32.52
CA THR A 368 20.22 6.55 33.14
C THR A 368 19.47 5.75 32.11
N THR A 369 19.62 4.43 32.18
CA THR A 369 19.06 3.50 31.20
C THR A 369 18.43 2.31 31.91
N ALA A 370 17.28 1.88 31.43
CA ALA A 370 16.62 0.63 31.79
C ALA A 370 16.37 -0.18 30.51
N THR A 371 16.51 -1.50 30.62
CA THR A 371 16.30 -2.43 29.51
C THR A 371 15.29 -3.48 29.92
N GLN A 372 14.35 -3.76 29.02
CA GLN A 372 13.27 -4.71 29.23
C GLN A 372 13.21 -5.69 28.06
N ALA A 373 13.41 -6.97 28.34
CA ALA A 373 13.08 -8.02 27.38
C ALA A 373 11.56 -8.24 27.37
N LEU A 374 10.98 -8.42 26.17
CA LEU A 374 9.56 -8.71 25.99
C LEU A 374 9.33 -9.63 24.79
N SER A 375 8.12 -10.18 24.71
CA SER A 375 7.65 -10.94 23.54
C SER A 375 6.44 -10.22 22.96
N LEU A 376 6.52 -9.83 21.69
CA LEU A 376 5.37 -9.34 20.94
C LEU A 376 4.37 -10.48 20.74
N PRO A 377 3.09 -10.31 21.10
CA PRO A 377 2.07 -11.30 20.85
C PRO A 377 1.76 -11.43 19.36
N ALA A 378 1.27 -12.58 18.94
CA ALA A 378 0.64 -12.72 17.63
C ALA A 378 -0.79 -12.19 17.65
N GLY A 379 -1.28 -11.76 16.50
CA GLY A 379 -2.65 -11.31 16.28
C GLY A 379 -2.72 -9.82 15.97
N SER A 380 -3.95 -9.28 16.01
CA SER A 380 -4.20 -7.87 15.72
C SER A 380 -4.15 -7.00 16.96
N GLY A 381 -3.64 -5.79 16.78
CA GLY A 381 -3.56 -4.76 17.80
C GLY A 381 -4.83 -3.95 17.99
N VAL A 382 -4.83 -3.09 19.01
CA VAL A 382 -5.91 -2.09 19.23
C VAL A 382 -5.44 -0.64 19.22
N PHE A 383 -4.16 -0.40 18.94
CA PHE A 383 -3.60 0.93 18.82
C PHE A 383 -3.08 1.18 17.41
N THR A 384 -3.03 2.46 17.05
CA THR A 384 -2.46 2.91 15.79
C THR A 384 -1.35 3.95 16.02
N ALA A 385 -0.25 3.85 15.29
CA ALA A 385 0.79 4.88 15.27
C ALA A 385 0.62 5.86 14.09
N THR A 386 1.15 7.09 14.22
CA THR A 386 1.01 8.11 13.14
C THR A 386 2.08 8.04 12.06
N CYS A 387 3.19 7.33 12.29
CA CYS A 387 4.30 7.29 11.35
C CYS A 387 4.20 6.17 10.32
N THR A 388 3.42 5.12 10.58
CA THR A 388 3.32 3.97 9.68
C THR A 388 2.07 3.13 9.93
N GLU A 389 1.91 2.07 9.15
CA GLU A 389 0.85 1.07 9.33
C GLU A 389 1.13 0.17 10.54
N THR A 390 0.11 0.03 11.37
CA THR A 390 0.16 -0.65 12.66
C THR A 390 -1.14 -1.43 12.80
N GLY A 391 -1.02 -2.75 12.76
CA GLY A 391 -2.17 -3.67 12.81
C GLY A 391 -1.89 -4.91 13.64
N SER A 392 -0.66 -5.09 14.10
CA SER A 392 -0.21 -6.24 14.86
C SER A 392 -0.36 -6.01 16.35
N ALA A 393 -0.40 -7.10 17.12
CA ALA A 393 -0.62 -7.01 18.54
C ALA A 393 0.55 -6.32 19.27
N GLU A 394 0.22 -5.28 20.02
CA GLU A 394 1.18 -4.41 20.69
C GLU A 394 1.53 -4.83 22.15
N VAL A 395 2.62 -4.27 22.66
CA VAL A 395 2.97 -4.28 24.09
C VAL A 395 3.18 -2.85 24.58
N LEU A 396 2.56 -2.52 25.71
CA LEU A 396 2.59 -1.20 26.29
C LEU A 396 3.50 -1.13 27.52
N PHE A 397 4.24 -0.02 27.61
CA PHE A 397 5.03 0.34 28.77
C PHE A 397 4.65 1.72 29.29
N THR A 398 4.83 1.94 30.59
CA THR A 398 4.76 3.29 31.18
C THR A 398 6.13 3.69 31.72
N VAL A 399 6.50 4.95 31.49
CA VAL A 399 7.73 5.55 31.99
C VAL A 399 7.43 6.91 32.62
N GLU A 400 8.00 7.15 33.80
CA GLU A 400 7.86 8.42 34.51
C GLU A 400 9.08 9.30 34.26
N VAL A 401 8.87 10.46 33.63
CA VAL A 401 9.87 11.52 33.51
C VAL A 401 9.81 12.38 34.78
N PRO A 402 10.90 12.46 35.57
CA PRO A 402 10.88 13.17 36.85
C PRO A 402 10.91 14.69 36.67
N ALA A 403 10.30 15.43 37.61
CA ALA A 403 10.33 16.90 37.63
C ALA A 403 11.70 17.52 37.99
N GLY A 404 12.76 16.71 38.06
CA GLY A 404 14.08 17.09 38.57
C GLY A 404 14.96 17.92 37.62
N GLY A 405 14.55 18.09 36.36
CA GLY A 405 15.30 18.83 35.34
C GLY A 405 14.75 18.58 33.94
N PRO A 406 15.24 19.28 32.91
CA PRO A 406 14.96 18.93 31.53
C PRO A 406 15.72 17.64 31.20
N PHE A 407 14.99 16.65 30.71
CA PHE A 407 15.52 15.37 30.26
C PHE A 407 15.04 15.13 28.85
N ASP A 408 15.86 14.52 28.00
CA ASP A 408 15.32 13.80 26.86
C ASP A 408 14.87 12.43 27.33
N LEU A 409 13.71 11.98 26.85
CA LEU A 409 13.29 10.59 26.93
C LEU A 409 13.64 9.91 25.61
N LEU A 410 14.54 8.92 25.66
CA LEU A 410 14.91 8.11 24.51
C LEU A 410 14.34 6.70 24.71
N ALA A 411 13.82 6.10 23.65
CA ALA A 411 13.45 4.69 23.66
C ALA A 411 13.84 4.05 22.33
N THR A 412 14.36 2.82 22.38
CA THR A 412 14.84 2.10 21.19
C THR A 412 14.64 0.60 21.30
N THR A 413 14.25 -0.01 20.18
CA THR A 413 14.27 -1.46 19.97
C THR A 413 15.48 -1.90 19.14
N ALA A 414 16.34 -0.98 18.70
CA ALA A 414 17.53 -1.23 17.89
C ALA A 414 18.68 -1.83 18.72
N LEU A 415 18.43 -3.02 19.25
CA LEU A 415 19.30 -3.77 20.14
C LEU A 415 19.61 -5.14 19.55
N GLU A 416 20.78 -5.69 19.88
CA GLU A 416 21.21 -7.00 19.37
C GLU A 416 20.19 -8.11 19.66
N ALA A 417 19.49 -8.04 20.79
CA ALA A 417 18.48 -9.02 21.18
C ALA A 417 17.19 -8.96 20.34
N THR A 418 16.87 -7.83 19.73
CA THR A 418 15.73 -7.67 18.80
C THR A 418 16.03 -8.29 17.42
N GLY A 419 17.30 -8.40 17.04
CA GLY A 419 17.69 -9.00 15.77
C GLY A 419 17.25 -8.16 14.57
N GLU A 420 16.59 -8.79 13.59
CA GLU A 420 16.13 -8.17 12.33
C GLU A 420 14.61 -7.90 12.34
N ILE A 421 13.97 -7.95 13.51
CA ILE A 421 12.53 -7.67 13.62
C ILE A 421 12.32 -6.19 13.29
N ASP A 422 11.41 -5.94 12.36
CA ASP A 422 10.91 -4.62 12.00
C ASP A 422 9.86 -4.20 13.03
N THR A 423 10.08 -3.08 13.70
CA THR A 423 9.23 -2.63 14.81
C THR A 423 8.61 -1.29 14.51
N VAL A 424 7.58 -0.94 15.26
CA VAL A 424 7.10 0.45 15.36
C VAL A 424 7.12 0.85 16.83
N LEU A 425 7.63 2.06 17.11
CA LEU A 425 7.74 2.61 18.44
C LEU A 425 7.22 4.04 18.47
N TYR A 426 6.30 4.32 19.38
CA TYR A 426 5.76 5.66 19.59
C TYR A 426 5.43 5.91 21.06
N ALA A 427 5.24 7.18 21.40
CA ALA A 427 4.98 7.62 22.76
C ALA A 427 3.77 8.55 22.85
N ARG A 428 2.93 8.34 23.86
CA ARG A 428 1.76 9.18 24.18
C ARG A 428 1.85 9.72 25.60
N THR A 429 1.36 10.94 25.84
CA THR A 429 1.24 11.48 27.21
C THR A 429 -0.02 10.99 27.95
N SER A 430 -0.99 10.43 27.22
CA SER A 430 -2.14 9.73 27.75
C SER A 430 -2.36 8.46 26.95
N CYS A 431 -2.33 7.30 27.62
CA CYS A 431 -2.44 6.00 26.96
C CYS A 431 -3.69 5.90 26.07
N VAL A 432 -4.85 6.27 26.62
CA VAL A 432 -6.16 6.13 25.96
C VAL A 432 -6.48 7.25 24.96
N ASP A 433 -5.60 8.24 24.81
CA ASP A 433 -5.84 9.38 23.91
C ASP A 433 -4.79 9.42 22.78
N PRO A 434 -5.15 8.98 21.57
CA PRO A 434 -4.23 8.96 20.43
C PRO A 434 -3.80 10.36 20.00
N THR A 435 -4.59 11.39 20.30
CA THR A 435 -4.25 12.78 19.95
C THR A 435 -3.09 13.33 20.79
N THR A 436 -2.65 12.56 21.79
CA THR A 436 -1.52 12.90 22.65
C THR A 436 -0.22 12.20 22.30
N GLU A 437 -0.16 11.58 21.12
CA GLU A 437 1.09 11.08 20.55
C GLU A 437 2.09 12.23 20.35
N VAL A 438 3.29 12.02 20.86
CA VAL A 438 4.35 13.04 20.88
C VAL A 438 5.39 12.78 19.79
N THR A 439 5.67 11.50 19.52
CA THR A 439 6.66 11.06 18.54
C THR A 439 6.37 9.62 18.14
N CYS A 440 6.76 9.26 16.92
CA CYS A 440 6.64 7.93 16.34
C CYS A 440 7.84 7.68 15.43
N ASN A 441 8.31 6.44 15.38
CA ASN A 441 9.32 5.97 14.46
C ASN A 441 9.09 4.49 14.14
N ASP A 442 9.20 4.12 12.88
CA ASP A 442 9.21 2.75 12.38
C ASP A 442 10.66 2.30 12.11
N ASP A 443 11.47 3.12 11.44
CA ASP A 443 12.87 2.82 11.16
C ASP A 443 13.87 3.72 11.93
N ALA A 444 14.78 3.14 12.70
CA ALA A 444 15.85 3.86 13.38
C ALA A 444 16.92 4.37 12.40
N ASP A 445 17.22 3.58 11.37
CA ASP A 445 18.12 3.98 10.28
C ASP A 445 17.82 3.21 8.99
N ARG A 446 16.78 3.67 8.29
CA ARG A 446 16.35 3.12 7.00
C ARG A 446 17.47 3.11 5.95
N ALA A 447 18.41 4.05 6.00
CA ALA A 447 19.48 4.14 5.02
C ALA A 447 20.54 3.02 5.18
N ASN A 448 20.59 2.39 6.36
CA ASN A 448 21.49 1.31 6.70
C ASN A 448 20.76 0.00 7.08
N ASP A 449 19.50 -0.16 6.63
CA ASP A 449 18.67 -1.35 6.86
C ASP A 449 18.47 -1.68 8.35
N VAL A 450 18.38 -0.66 9.21
CA VAL A 450 18.03 -0.81 10.64
C VAL A 450 16.53 -0.55 10.81
N TYR A 451 15.74 -1.61 10.60
CA TYR A 451 14.27 -1.62 10.67
C TYR A 451 13.70 -1.65 12.10
N GLN A 452 14.56 -1.71 13.11
CA GLN A 452 14.13 -1.47 14.49
C GLN A 452 13.90 0.02 14.69
N SER A 453 13.12 0.41 15.69
CA SER A 453 12.71 1.80 15.87
C SER A 453 13.48 2.51 16.99
N THR A 454 13.62 3.83 16.87
CA THR A 454 14.14 4.71 17.92
C THR A 454 13.37 6.03 17.96
N ILE A 455 12.89 6.41 19.15
CA ILE A 455 12.24 7.70 19.39
C ILE A 455 13.02 8.54 20.39
N VAL A 456 12.92 9.86 20.23
CA VAL A 456 13.50 10.85 21.14
C VAL A 456 12.46 11.94 21.41
N ILE A 457 12.09 12.11 22.67
CA ILE A 457 11.30 13.26 23.13
C ILE A 457 12.26 14.25 23.79
N GLU A 458 12.62 15.30 23.05
CA GLU A 458 13.52 16.34 23.54
C GLU A 458 12.89 17.17 24.66
N GLU A 459 13.64 17.41 25.73
CA GLU A 459 13.17 18.17 26.91
C GLU A 459 11.79 17.72 27.41
N ALA A 460 11.56 16.40 27.44
CA ALA A 460 10.33 15.76 27.85
C ALA A 460 9.77 16.38 29.14
N ALA A 461 8.51 16.82 29.09
CA ALA A 461 7.82 17.35 30.25
C ALA A 461 7.72 16.27 31.34
N ALA A 462 7.85 16.67 32.61
CA ALA A 462 7.68 15.75 33.72
C ALA A 462 6.28 15.14 33.75
N GLY A 463 6.19 13.83 33.96
CA GLY A 463 4.95 13.08 33.96
C GLY A 463 5.10 11.67 33.39
N SER A 464 3.96 11.00 33.26
CA SER A 464 3.88 9.66 32.68
C SER A 464 3.82 9.72 31.16
N TYR A 465 4.57 8.85 30.51
CA TYR A 465 4.44 8.56 29.08
C TYR A 465 4.11 7.08 28.92
N THR A 466 3.23 6.79 27.97
CA THR A 466 3.01 5.43 27.49
C THR A 466 3.84 5.22 26.24
N LEU A 467 4.72 4.22 26.27
CA LEU A 467 5.45 3.73 25.09
C LEU A 467 4.66 2.54 24.54
N VAL A 468 4.41 2.54 23.24
CA VAL A 468 3.79 1.41 22.55
C VAL A 468 4.80 0.83 21.58
N VAL A 469 4.96 -0.49 21.64
CA VAL A 469 5.85 -1.25 20.76
C VAL A 469 5.02 -2.31 20.05
N GLU A 470 5.18 -2.40 18.74
CA GLU A 470 4.55 -3.41 17.91
C GLU A 470 5.50 -3.85 16.78
N ASP A 471 5.13 -4.89 16.05
CA ASP A 471 5.80 -5.24 14.80
C ASP A 471 5.22 -4.43 13.64
N TYR A 472 6.02 -4.21 12.60
CA TYR A 472 5.54 -3.58 11.37
C TYR A 472 4.64 -4.56 10.58
N ALA A 473 3.38 -4.19 10.40
CA ALA A 473 2.28 -5.09 10.08
C ALA A 473 2.18 -5.55 8.60
N PHE A 474 3.27 -5.56 7.83
CA PHE A 474 3.23 -6.08 6.45
C PHE A 474 3.17 -7.62 6.35
N ALA A 475 3.41 -8.32 7.46
CA ALA A 475 3.33 -9.77 7.51
C ALA A 475 1.87 -10.21 7.75
N PHE A 476 1.24 -10.82 6.74
CA PHE A 476 -0.12 -11.37 6.78
C PHE A 476 -0.43 -12.38 7.91
N ASP A 477 0.55 -12.71 8.76
CA ASP A 477 0.40 -13.47 10.00
C ASP A 477 1.55 -13.05 10.94
N PRO A 478 1.39 -12.02 11.79
CA PRO A 478 2.43 -11.64 12.74
C PRO A 478 2.72 -12.83 13.65
N LEU A 479 3.98 -13.28 13.63
CA LEU A 479 4.46 -14.36 14.49
C LEU A 479 4.94 -13.75 15.80
N PRO A 480 4.77 -14.46 16.94
CA PRO A 480 5.32 -13.97 18.20
C PRO A 480 6.83 -13.78 18.07
N ALA A 481 7.33 -12.64 18.53
CA ALA A 481 8.71 -12.25 18.35
C ALA A 481 9.31 -11.75 19.67
N ASP A 482 10.47 -12.27 20.06
CA ASP A 482 11.18 -11.78 21.25
C ASP A 482 11.99 -10.54 20.86
N ILE A 483 11.78 -9.43 21.56
CA ILE A 483 12.49 -8.18 21.35
C ILE A 483 13.02 -7.61 22.67
N GLU A 484 13.87 -6.59 22.57
CA GLU A 484 14.34 -5.85 23.72
C GLU A 484 14.04 -4.35 23.53
N LEU A 485 13.51 -3.72 24.58
CA LEU A 485 13.28 -2.28 24.64
C LEU A 485 14.27 -1.65 25.63
N GLN A 486 15.03 -0.66 25.18
CA GLN A 486 15.85 0.18 26.04
C GLN A 486 15.22 1.56 26.15
N VAL A 487 15.12 2.05 27.37
CA VAL A 487 14.60 3.39 27.68
C VAL A 487 15.65 4.15 28.48
N SER A 488 15.91 5.39 28.09
CA SER A 488 16.93 6.25 28.69
C SER A 488 16.40 7.64 29.02
N LEU A 489 16.88 8.20 30.14
CA LEU A 489 16.70 9.61 30.49
C LEU A 489 18.05 10.31 30.37
N ARG A 490 18.19 11.14 29.34
CA ARG A 490 19.43 11.88 29.07
C ARG A 490 19.31 13.32 29.59
N PRO A 491 20.19 13.75 30.53
CA PRO A 491 20.18 15.13 31.01
C PRO A 491 20.39 16.15 29.89
N VAL A 492 19.59 17.22 29.94
CA VAL A 492 19.79 18.41 29.10
C VAL A 492 20.46 19.50 29.94
N LEU A 493 21.66 19.91 29.53
CA LEU A 493 22.54 20.73 30.33
C LEU A 493 22.46 22.20 29.93
N SER A 494 22.48 23.08 30.93
CA SER A 494 22.56 24.52 30.72
C SER A 494 23.94 24.94 30.20
N SER A 495 24.02 26.12 29.57
CA SER A 495 25.29 26.75 29.18
C SER A 495 26.38 26.68 30.25
N GLY A 496 27.62 26.42 29.83
CA GLY A 496 28.81 26.37 30.67
C GLY A 496 28.95 25.10 31.51
N ALA A 497 27.95 24.20 31.50
CA ALA A 497 28.10 22.87 32.07
C ALA A 497 29.10 22.04 31.27
N SER A 498 29.78 21.11 31.94
CA SER A 498 30.57 20.07 31.27
C SER A 498 29.63 19.13 30.52
N CYS A 499 29.95 18.79 29.28
CA CYS A 499 29.12 17.92 28.45
C CYS A 499 29.93 16.84 27.75
N ASP A 500 29.21 15.85 27.24
CA ASP A 500 29.72 14.82 26.35
C ASP A 500 29.72 15.32 24.89
N ASP A 501 30.89 15.35 24.25
CA ASP A 501 31.04 15.79 22.85
C ASP A 501 30.26 14.91 21.87
N ALA A 502 29.98 13.64 22.23
CA ALA A 502 29.20 12.71 21.40
C ALA A 502 27.70 12.74 21.70
N GLU A 503 27.29 13.50 22.72
CA GLU A 503 25.91 13.63 23.20
C GLU A 503 25.25 12.30 23.61
N VAL A 504 26.03 11.30 24.00
CA VAL A 504 25.50 9.99 24.45
C VAL A 504 25.00 10.10 25.88
N GLU A 505 25.82 10.66 26.77
CA GLU A 505 25.52 10.73 28.22
C GLU A 505 24.62 11.91 28.59
N ASN A 506 24.73 13.02 27.87
CA ASN A 506 24.02 14.26 28.09
C ASN A 506 24.10 15.10 26.81
N ARG A 507 23.22 16.09 26.65
CA ARG A 507 23.37 17.10 25.59
C ARG A 507 23.22 18.50 26.14
N CYS A 508 23.64 19.49 25.39
CA CYS A 508 23.41 20.88 25.73
C CYS A 508 21.99 21.30 25.33
N ALA A 509 21.39 22.20 26.11
CA ALA A 509 20.10 22.82 25.78
C ALA A 509 20.21 23.64 24.48
N ASP A 510 21.36 24.30 24.29
CA ASP A 510 21.65 25.13 23.14
C ASP A 510 22.95 24.68 22.47
N GLY A 511 22.89 24.38 21.16
CA GLY A 511 24.06 24.04 20.35
C GLY A 511 24.71 22.71 20.71
N ALA A 512 25.72 22.33 19.92
CA ALA A 512 26.51 21.12 20.18
C ALA A 512 27.53 21.36 21.29
N CYS A 513 27.81 20.32 22.08
CA CYS A 513 28.92 20.32 23.02
C CYS A 513 30.24 20.65 22.29
N THR A 514 31.01 21.63 22.79
CA THR A 514 32.28 22.03 22.17
C THR A 514 33.37 22.07 23.23
N ASP A 515 34.45 21.32 22.99
CA ASP A 515 35.57 21.17 23.91
C ASP A 515 35.11 20.71 25.32
N GLY A 516 34.10 19.82 25.37
CA GLY A 516 33.53 19.29 26.61
C GLY A 516 32.71 20.30 27.43
N THR A 517 32.27 21.41 26.83
CA THR A 517 31.44 22.42 27.51
C THR A 517 30.26 22.91 26.67
N CYS A 518 29.13 23.14 27.33
CA CYS A 518 27.95 23.67 26.66
C CYS A 518 28.14 25.14 26.29
N PRO A 519 27.84 25.52 25.03
CA PRO A 519 28.09 26.87 24.56
C PRO A 519 27.12 27.86 25.21
N GLU A 520 27.55 29.12 25.31
CA GLU A 520 26.67 30.23 25.69
C GLU A 520 25.62 30.47 24.60
N PRO A 521 24.35 30.70 24.97
CA PRO A 521 23.29 30.95 23.99
C PRO A 521 23.66 32.15 23.13
N LEU A 522 23.53 31.99 21.81
CA LEU A 522 23.79 33.07 20.87
C LEU A 522 22.89 34.25 21.22
N SER A 523 23.49 35.37 21.62
CA SER A 523 22.75 36.60 21.92
C SER A 523 21.97 37.02 20.68
N ARG A 524 20.64 36.86 20.71
CA ARG A 524 19.74 37.24 19.62
C ARG A 524 19.65 38.74 19.40
#